data_AF-A0A1C3F2F0-F1
#
_entry.id   AF-A0A1C3F2F0-F1
#
_cell.length_a   1.000
_cell.length_b   1.000
_cell.length_c   1.000
_cell.angle_alpha   90.00
_cell.angle_beta   90.00
_cell.angle_gamma   90.00
#
_symmetry.space_group_name_H-M   'P 1'
#
loop_
_entity.id
_entity.type
_entity.pdbx_description
1 polymer ?
#
loop_
_entity_poly.entity_id
_entity_poly.type
_entity_poly.pdbx_seq_one_letter_code
_entity_poly.pdbx_strand_id
1 'polypeptide(L)'
;MSQSTNDVYPTALRIAAIHLLRKLSNSLAELQEALQGKENEFSDVLKLGRTELMDALPMMLGQEFGAYAKAIERDRWRVYKVEERLRQINLGGTAIGTGVNASHKYIFMVTDAIQELTGLGLARSDYPMDITQNNDVFVEVSGLLKACSTNLLKISNDLRLLSSGSKGGAGEIELPQMQAGSTIMPGKVNPVIPEMIGQVGMRVMANDYAITMVQGSLNSTPLCLL
;
A
#
# COMPACT_ATOMS: atom_id res chain seq x y z
N MET A 1 6.85 34.48 13.33
CA MET A 1 7.09 33.19 12.65
C MET A 1 7.19 32.13 13.75
N SER A 2 6.36 31.08 13.73
CA SER A 2 6.16 30.13 14.86
C SER A 2 6.29 28.66 14.44
N GLN A 3 7.09 28.40 13.40
CA GLN A 3 7.23 27.11 12.72
C GLN A 3 8.70 26.70 12.62
N SER A 4 8.94 25.41 12.45
CA SER A 4 10.22 24.81 12.10
C SER A 4 10.03 23.80 10.96
N THR A 5 11.10 23.44 10.27
CA THR A 5 11.05 22.29 9.35
C THR A 5 10.62 21.02 10.09
N ASN A 6 11.03 20.86 11.35
CA ASN A 6 10.84 19.64 12.14
C ASN A 6 9.39 19.42 12.60
N ASP A 7 8.53 20.43 12.51
CA ASP A 7 7.10 20.29 12.79
C ASP A 7 6.21 20.50 11.56
N VAL A 8 6.65 21.31 10.58
CA VAL A 8 5.94 21.50 9.30
C VAL A 8 6.09 20.28 8.39
N TYR A 9 7.31 19.77 8.19
CA TYR A 9 7.57 18.70 7.23
C TYR A 9 6.88 17.37 7.60
N PRO A 10 7.00 16.86 8.85
CA PRO A 10 6.30 15.63 9.24
C PRO A 10 4.77 15.78 9.18
N THR A 11 4.25 16.95 9.53
CA THR A 11 2.81 17.26 9.41
C THR A 11 2.36 17.18 7.95
N ALA A 12 3.09 17.81 7.02
CA ALA A 12 2.78 17.75 5.59
C ALA A 12 2.87 16.32 5.05
N LEU A 13 3.88 15.55 5.45
CA LEU A 13 4.06 14.16 5.04
C LEU A 13 2.89 13.27 5.49
N ARG A 14 2.42 13.44 6.73
CA ARG A 14 1.24 12.72 7.26
C ARG A 14 -0.02 13.04 6.46
N ILE A 15 -0.27 14.33 6.19
CA ILE A 15 -1.41 14.78 5.39
C ILE A 15 -1.36 14.17 3.98
N ALA A 16 -0.20 14.24 3.31
CA ALA A 16 -0.03 13.66 1.99
C ALA A 16 -0.24 12.13 2.00
N ALA A 17 0.32 11.44 2.98
CA ALA A 17 0.17 10.00 3.13
C ALA A 17 -1.29 9.60 3.34
N ILE A 18 -2.07 10.32 4.16
CA ILE A 18 -3.51 10.07 4.35
C ILE A 18 -4.26 10.12 3.01
N HIS A 19 -4.04 11.16 2.20
CA HIS A 19 -4.70 11.28 0.90
C HIS A 19 -4.34 10.14 -0.05
N LEU A 20 -3.06 9.75 -0.09
CA LEU A 20 -2.59 8.65 -0.94
C LEU A 20 -3.14 7.29 -0.47
N LEU A 21 -3.22 7.07 0.85
CA LEU A 21 -3.80 5.85 1.42
C LEU A 21 -5.30 5.74 1.12
N ARG A 22 -6.06 6.84 1.18
CA ARG A 22 -7.47 6.85 0.77
C ARG A 22 -7.64 6.48 -0.71
N LYS A 23 -6.82 7.07 -1.58
CA LYS A 23 -6.81 6.72 -3.01
C LYS A 23 -6.51 5.23 -3.21
N LEU A 24 -5.48 4.71 -2.54
CA LEU A 24 -5.11 3.29 -2.62
C LEU A 24 -6.23 2.39 -2.09
N SER A 25 -6.85 2.73 -0.96
CA SER A 25 -7.95 1.97 -0.37
C SER A 25 -9.13 1.85 -1.33
N ASN A 26 -9.45 2.92 -2.05
CA ASN A 26 -10.49 2.90 -3.08
C ASN A 26 -10.08 2.02 -4.27
N SER A 27 -8.85 2.11 -4.78
CA SER A 27 -8.38 1.22 -5.85
C SER A 27 -8.34 -0.26 -5.43
N LEU A 28 -8.05 -0.55 -4.16
CA LEU A 28 -8.15 -1.92 -3.62
C LEU A 28 -9.62 -2.39 -3.52
N ALA A 29 -10.56 -1.49 -3.26
CA ALA A 29 -11.99 -1.80 -3.30
C ALA A 29 -12.43 -2.18 -4.73
N GLU A 30 -12.04 -1.39 -5.72
CA GLU A 30 -12.33 -1.67 -7.14
C GLU A 30 -11.71 -3.01 -7.58
N LEU A 31 -10.47 -3.29 -7.18
CA LEU A 31 -9.82 -4.58 -7.48
C LEU A 31 -10.53 -5.75 -6.78
N GLN A 32 -10.92 -5.57 -5.51
CA GLN A 32 -11.68 -6.58 -4.77
C GLN A 32 -12.99 -6.91 -5.51
N GLU A 33 -13.75 -5.88 -5.91
CA GLU A 33 -15.02 -6.06 -6.63
C GLU A 33 -14.82 -6.75 -7.98
N ALA A 34 -13.77 -6.40 -8.73
CA ALA A 34 -13.45 -7.08 -9.99
C ALA A 34 -13.12 -8.57 -9.79
N LEU A 35 -12.36 -8.90 -8.73
CA LEU A 35 -12.05 -10.30 -8.38
C LEU A 35 -13.30 -11.07 -7.94
N GLN A 36 -14.21 -10.45 -7.19
CA GLN A 36 -15.51 -11.05 -6.82
C GLN A 36 -16.42 -11.23 -8.03
N GLY A 37 -16.38 -10.32 -9.00
CA GLY A 37 -17.03 -10.50 -10.29
C GLY A 37 -16.56 -11.78 -11.00
N LYS A 38 -15.24 -12.01 -11.01
CA LYS A 38 -14.64 -13.23 -11.58
C LYS A 38 -14.88 -14.48 -10.75
N GLU A 39 -14.93 -14.38 -9.42
CA GLU A 39 -15.36 -15.47 -8.54
C GLU A 39 -16.74 -16.01 -8.97
N ASN A 40 -17.70 -15.10 -9.19
CA ASN A 40 -19.04 -15.46 -9.63
C ASN A 40 -19.06 -15.99 -11.07
N GLU A 41 -18.33 -15.35 -11.99
CA GLU A 41 -18.23 -15.79 -13.40
C GLU A 41 -17.67 -17.22 -13.52
N PHE A 42 -16.77 -17.60 -12.61
CA PHE A 42 -16.09 -18.88 -12.64
C PHE A 42 -16.62 -19.88 -11.60
N SER A 43 -17.82 -19.65 -11.03
CA SER A 43 -18.39 -20.48 -9.96
C SER A 43 -18.52 -21.96 -10.34
N ASP A 44 -18.79 -22.23 -11.62
CA ASP A 44 -19.10 -23.56 -12.14
C ASP A 44 -17.95 -24.15 -12.98
N VAL A 45 -16.79 -23.48 -13.02
CA VAL A 45 -15.62 -23.92 -13.80
C VAL A 45 -14.76 -24.84 -12.94
N LEU A 46 -14.91 -26.16 -13.13
CA LEU A 46 -14.09 -27.15 -12.45
C LEU A 46 -12.65 -27.13 -13.00
N LYS A 47 -11.67 -27.11 -12.08
CA LYS A 47 -10.25 -27.21 -12.40
C LYS A 47 -9.52 -28.13 -11.41
N LEU A 48 -8.28 -28.49 -11.77
CA LEU A 48 -7.39 -29.23 -10.88
C LEU A 48 -6.65 -28.25 -9.97
N GLY A 49 -6.78 -28.42 -8.65
CA GLY A 49 -5.95 -27.71 -7.69
C GLY A 49 -4.50 -28.20 -7.75
N ARG A 50 -3.55 -27.34 -7.37
CA ARG A 50 -2.13 -27.72 -7.27
C ARG A 50 -1.51 -27.27 -5.95
N THR A 51 -0.76 -28.16 -5.34
CA THR A 51 0.08 -27.89 -4.17
C THR A 51 1.52 -28.25 -4.52
N GLU A 52 2.47 -27.34 -4.25
CA GLU A 52 3.87 -27.51 -4.67
C GLU A 52 4.02 -27.72 -6.19
N LEU A 53 3.11 -27.13 -6.99
CA LEU A 53 2.97 -27.33 -8.44
C LEU A 53 2.61 -28.76 -8.88
N MET A 54 2.30 -29.65 -7.94
CA MET A 54 1.84 -31.01 -8.20
C MET A 54 0.32 -31.09 -8.17
N ASP A 55 -0.24 -32.04 -8.91
CA ASP A 55 -1.67 -32.31 -8.96
C ASP A 55 -2.23 -32.61 -7.56
N ALA A 56 -3.34 -31.95 -7.21
CA ALA A 56 -4.04 -32.13 -5.95
C ALA A 56 -5.50 -32.51 -6.18
N LEU A 57 -6.43 -31.93 -5.42
CA LEU A 57 -7.87 -32.20 -5.54
C LEU A 57 -8.56 -31.24 -6.52
N PRO A 58 -9.70 -31.64 -7.11
CA PRO A 58 -10.53 -30.75 -7.90
C PRO A 58 -11.06 -29.57 -7.06
N MET A 59 -11.20 -28.41 -7.70
CA MET A 59 -11.79 -27.20 -7.12
C MET A 59 -12.48 -26.36 -8.20
N MET A 60 -13.32 -25.40 -7.82
CA MET A 60 -13.86 -24.43 -8.77
C MET A 60 -12.87 -23.27 -8.95
N LEU A 61 -12.66 -22.81 -10.18
CA LEU A 61 -11.85 -21.63 -10.47
C LEU A 61 -12.40 -20.38 -9.75
N GLY A 62 -13.73 -20.29 -9.57
CA GLY A 62 -14.36 -19.26 -8.76
C GLY A 62 -13.84 -19.23 -7.32
N GLN A 63 -13.63 -20.39 -6.68
CA GLN A 63 -13.08 -20.46 -5.31
C GLN A 63 -11.66 -19.87 -5.22
N GLU A 64 -10.85 -20.05 -6.27
CA GLU A 64 -9.50 -19.48 -6.35
C GLU A 64 -9.56 -17.95 -6.47
N PHE A 65 -10.43 -17.42 -7.33
CA PHE A 65 -10.63 -15.98 -7.46
C PHE A 65 -11.25 -15.34 -6.21
N GLY A 66 -12.15 -16.05 -5.52
CA GLY A 66 -12.69 -15.64 -4.23
C GLY A 66 -11.58 -15.55 -3.17
N ALA A 67 -10.62 -16.48 -3.17
CA ALA A 67 -9.46 -16.41 -2.29
C ALA A 67 -8.58 -15.17 -2.58
N TYR A 68 -8.42 -14.79 -3.86
CA TYR A 68 -7.74 -13.53 -4.23
C TYR A 68 -8.51 -12.31 -3.72
N ALA A 69 -9.83 -12.26 -3.94
CA ALA A 69 -10.67 -11.17 -3.44
C ALA A 69 -10.57 -11.02 -1.92
N LYS A 70 -10.59 -12.13 -1.17
CA LYS A 70 -10.39 -12.13 0.28
C LYS A 70 -9.01 -11.62 0.72
N ALA A 71 -7.96 -11.85 -0.07
CA ALA A 71 -6.66 -11.26 0.22
C ALA A 71 -6.68 -9.74 0.08
N ILE A 72 -7.25 -9.24 -1.02
CA ILE A 72 -7.38 -7.79 -1.27
C ILE A 72 -8.32 -7.12 -0.24
N GLU A 73 -9.39 -7.78 0.19
CA GLU A 73 -10.28 -7.28 1.26
C GLU A 73 -9.50 -7.01 2.56
N ARG A 74 -8.63 -7.94 2.97
CA ARG A 74 -7.78 -7.76 4.16
C ARG A 74 -6.82 -6.59 4.00
N ASP A 75 -6.22 -6.43 2.81
CA ASP A 75 -5.27 -5.36 2.55
C ASP A 75 -5.95 -3.99 2.47
N ARG A 76 -7.12 -3.91 1.84
CA ARG A 76 -7.97 -2.72 1.86
C ARG A 76 -8.26 -2.27 3.29
N TRP A 77 -8.63 -3.19 4.18
CA TRP A 77 -8.91 -2.87 5.58
C TRP A 77 -7.68 -2.38 6.32
N ARG A 78 -6.51 -3.01 6.12
CA ARG A 78 -5.23 -2.58 6.70
C ARG A 78 -4.87 -1.16 6.28
N VAL A 79 -4.94 -0.87 4.98
CA VAL A 79 -4.65 0.46 4.41
C VAL A 79 -5.65 1.51 4.89
N TYR A 80 -6.93 1.15 4.99
CA TYR A 80 -7.96 2.06 5.51
C TYR A 80 -7.70 2.41 6.99
N LYS A 81 -7.38 1.41 7.82
CA LYS A 81 -7.23 1.61 9.27
C LYS A 81 -5.94 2.30 9.67
N VAL A 82 -4.85 2.13 8.91
CA VAL A 82 -3.58 2.79 9.26
C VAL A 82 -3.63 4.31 9.12
N GLU A 83 -4.61 4.85 8.39
CA GLU A 83 -4.87 6.30 8.32
C GLU A 83 -4.96 6.92 9.73
N GLU A 84 -5.60 6.24 10.68
CA GLU A 84 -5.77 6.75 12.04
C GLU A 84 -4.43 7.02 12.74
N ARG A 85 -3.39 6.24 12.43
CA ARG A 85 -2.05 6.39 13.00
C ARG A 85 -1.37 7.69 12.55
N LEU A 86 -1.76 8.19 11.38
CA LEU A 86 -1.18 9.39 10.77
C LEU A 86 -1.85 10.68 11.23
N ARG A 87 -3.00 10.61 11.92
CA ARG A 87 -3.78 11.79 12.30
C ARG A 87 -3.12 12.65 13.38
N GLN A 88 -2.24 12.09 14.20
CA GLN A 88 -1.49 12.89 15.17
C GLN A 88 -0.36 13.68 14.51
N ILE A 89 -0.31 15.00 14.77
CA ILE A 89 0.67 15.93 14.21
C ILE A 89 1.41 16.72 15.30
N ASN A 90 2.64 17.15 15.02
CA ASN A 90 3.50 17.90 15.94
C ASN A 90 3.55 19.40 15.66
N LEU A 91 2.73 19.91 14.74
CA LEU A 91 2.77 21.33 14.37
C LEU A 91 2.55 22.25 15.57
N GLY A 92 3.47 23.19 15.78
CA GLY A 92 3.56 23.98 17.01
C GLY A 92 4.56 23.44 18.03
N GLY A 93 5.12 22.24 17.79
CA GLY A 93 6.25 21.68 18.52
C GLY A 93 7.59 22.33 18.17
N THR A 94 7.67 23.06 17.06
CA THR A 94 8.87 23.78 16.58
C THR A 94 10.06 22.86 16.35
N ALA A 95 11.28 23.27 16.70
CA ALA A 95 12.51 22.57 16.32
C ALA A 95 12.63 21.17 16.94
N ILE A 96 12.21 21.01 18.19
CA ILE A 96 12.47 19.76 18.94
C ILE A 96 11.24 19.21 19.67
N GLY A 97 10.06 19.83 19.50
CA GLY A 97 8.82 19.43 20.18
C GLY A 97 8.48 20.22 21.44
N THR A 98 9.33 21.16 21.87
CA THR A 98 9.09 21.99 23.08
C THR A 98 8.14 23.16 22.85
N GLY A 99 7.90 23.57 21.60
CA GLY A 99 7.11 24.75 21.26
C GLY A 99 7.80 26.10 21.51
N VAL A 100 9.10 26.11 21.81
CA VAL A 100 9.86 27.35 22.02
C VAL A 100 9.81 28.21 20.75
N ASN A 101 9.54 29.51 20.92
CA ASN A 101 9.30 30.50 19.84
C ASN A 101 7.98 30.33 19.06
N ALA A 102 7.11 29.39 19.45
CA ALA A 102 5.72 29.39 19.02
C ALA A 102 4.84 30.13 20.03
N SER A 103 3.95 31.00 19.54
CA SER A 103 2.96 31.62 20.44
C SER A 103 1.94 30.58 20.90
N HIS A 104 1.43 30.71 22.14
CA HIS A 104 0.35 29.83 22.62
C HIS A 104 -0.86 29.87 21.69
N LYS A 105 -1.22 31.06 21.18
CA LYS A 105 -2.30 31.24 20.20
C LYS A 105 -2.08 30.35 18.98
N TYR A 106 -0.87 30.33 18.42
CA TYR A 106 -0.54 29.46 17.28
C TYR A 106 -0.68 27.99 17.65
N ILE A 107 -0.08 27.56 18.76
CA ILE A 107 -0.08 26.16 19.23
C ILE A 107 -1.50 25.62 19.45
N PHE A 108 -2.44 26.44 19.92
CA PHE A 108 -3.82 26.02 20.13
C PHE A 108 -4.73 26.12 18.90
N MET A 109 -4.44 27.03 17.96
CA MET A 109 -5.32 27.27 16.80
C MET A 109 -4.89 26.55 15.52
N VAL A 110 -3.60 26.19 15.39
CA VAL A 110 -3.07 25.74 14.08
C VAL A 110 -3.64 24.40 13.65
N THR A 111 -3.88 23.47 14.58
CA THR A 111 -4.48 22.17 14.27
C THR A 111 -5.89 22.35 13.72
N ASP A 112 -6.74 23.15 14.38
CA ASP A 112 -8.10 23.44 13.93
C ASP A 112 -8.11 24.08 12.53
N ALA A 113 -7.21 25.04 12.30
CA ALA A 113 -7.08 25.68 10.99
C ALA A 113 -6.70 24.68 9.89
N ILE A 114 -5.80 23.73 10.16
CA ILE A 114 -5.43 22.70 9.18
C ILE A 114 -6.54 21.67 9.01
N GLN A 115 -7.27 21.29 10.07
CA GLN A 115 -8.44 20.44 9.94
C GLN A 115 -9.47 21.08 9.01
N GLU A 116 -9.77 22.37 9.18
CA GLU A 116 -10.69 23.12 8.32
C GLU A 116 -10.23 23.14 6.85
N LEU A 117 -8.94 23.40 6.61
CA LEU A 117 -8.38 23.47 5.26
C LEU A 117 -8.34 22.10 4.55
N THR A 118 -8.10 21.02 5.30
CA THR A 118 -7.86 19.69 4.72
C THR A 118 -9.08 18.78 4.77
N GLY A 119 -10.05 19.07 5.64
CA GLY A 119 -11.16 18.16 5.96
C GLY A 119 -10.72 16.86 6.64
N LEU A 120 -9.48 16.80 7.15
CA LEU A 120 -8.96 15.63 7.85
C LEU A 120 -9.14 15.77 9.36
N GLY A 121 -9.48 14.67 10.04
CA GLY A 121 -9.58 14.59 11.50
C GLY A 121 -8.22 14.57 12.20
N LEU A 122 -7.35 15.55 11.91
CA LEU A 122 -6.01 15.63 12.50
C LEU A 122 -6.08 16.01 13.97
N ALA A 123 -5.28 15.39 14.83
CA ALA A 123 -5.20 15.71 16.24
C ALA A 123 -3.83 16.28 16.56
N ARG A 124 -3.80 17.27 17.45
CA ARG A 124 -2.54 17.72 18.06
C ARG A 124 -2.02 16.59 18.96
N SER A 125 -0.73 16.30 18.90
CA SER A 125 -0.09 15.40 19.88
C SER A 125 -0.12 16.00 21.29
N ASP A 126 -0.42 15.16 22.26
CA ASP A 126 -0.34 15.44 23.70
C ASP A 126 1.12 15.56 24.18
N TYR A 127 2.07 14.95 23.46
CA TYR A 127 3.50 15.04 23.73
C TYR A 127 4.32 15.25 22.44
N PRO A 128 4.39 16.48 21.90
CA PRO A 128 5.01 16.75 20.59
C PRO A 128 6.50 16.37 20.49
N MET A 129 7.21 16.23 21.61
CA MET A 129 8.59 15.73 21.63
C MET A 129 8.68 14.32 21.04
N ASP A 130 7.76 13.43 21.38
CA ASP A 130 7.75 12.03 20.93
C ASP A 130 7.67 11.95 19.41
N ILE A 131 6.59 12.46 18.82
CA ILE A 131 6.39 12.39 17.37
C ILE A 131 7.34 13.29 16.55
N THR A 132 8.13 14.16 17.21
CA THR A 132 9.26 14.85 16.58
C THR A 132 10.48 13.94 16.48
N GLN A 133 10.72 13.10 17.48
CA GLN A 133 11.83 12.15 17.51
C GLN A 133 11.50 10.83 16.78
N ASN A 134 10.27 10.34 16.93
CA ASN A 134 9.83 9.02 16.53
C ASN A 134 8.90 9.11 15.32
N ASN A 135 9.36 8.52 14.22
CA ASN A 135 8.67 8.47 12.93
C ASN A 135 8.37 7.01 12.52
N ASP A 136 8.37 6.10 13.49
CA ASP A 136 8.10 4.67 13.38
C ASP A 136 6.70 4.36 12.81
N VAL A 137 5.75 5.29 12.92
CA VAL A 137 4.46 5.19 12.22
C VAL A 137 4.61 5.00 10.70
N PHE A 138 5.64 5.59 10.08
CA PHE A 138 5.86 5.40 8.64
C PHE A 138 6.39 4.01 8.32
N VAL A 139 7.10 3.38 9.27
CA VAL A 139 7.48 1.96 9.18
C VAL A 139 6.24 1.08 9.32
N GLU A 140 5.31 1.38 10.23
CA GLU A 140 4.02 0.68 10.35
C GLU A 140 3.23 0.75 9.03
N VAL A 141 3.05 1.96 8.49
CA VAL A 141 2.38 2.18 7.19
C VAL A 141 3.07 1.39 6.09
N SER A 142 4.38 1.51 5.97
CA SER A 142 5.17 0.82 4.95
C SER A 142 5.05 -0.70 5.07
N GLY A 143 5.08 -1.25 6.28
CA GLY A 143 4.93 -2.68 6.54
C GLY A 143 3.58 -3.23 6.07
N LEU A 144 2.51 -2.46 6.21
CA LEU A 144 1.19 -2.82 5.70
C LEU A 144 1.13 -2.74 4.16
N LEU A 145 1.80 -1.76 3.55
CA LEU A 145 1.93 -1.69 2.09
C LEU A 145 2.77 -2.85 1.52
N LYS A 146 3.82 -3.28 2.23
CA LYS A 146 4.57 -4.50 1.91
C LYS A 146 3.68 -5.73 1.94
N ALA A 147 2.87 -5.90 2.98
CA ALA A 147 1.94 -7.03 3.07
C ALA A 147 0.96 -7.07 1.87
N CYS A 148 0.39 -5.91 1.52
CA CYS A 148 -0.42 -5.78 0.31
C CYS A 148 0.35 -6.17 -0.96
N SER A 149 1.60 -5.73 -1.07
CA SER A 149 2.46 -6.00 -2.23
C SER A 149 2.81 -7.49 -2.37
N THR A 150 2.96 -8.21 -1.25
CA THR A 150 3.17 -9.67 -1.29
C THR A 150 1.97 -10.42 -1.85
N ASN A 151 0.76 -10.00 -1.51
CA ASN A 151 -0.47 -10.60 -2.04
C ASN A 151 -0.63 -10.28 -3.54
N LEU A 152 -0.39 -9.03 -3.95
CA LEU A 152 -0.43 -8.64 -5.37
C LEU A 152 0.59 -9.40 -6.22
N LEU A 153 1.82 -9.58 -5.70
CA LEU A 153 2.85 -10.38 -6.38
C LEU A 153 2.43 -11.85 -6.52
N LYS A 154 1.84 -12.43 -5.47
CA LYS A 154 1.32 -13.81 -5.51
C LYS A 154 0.21 -13.95 -6.56
N ILE A 155 -0.81 -13.10 -6.52
CA ILE A 155 -1.92 -13.11 -7.48
C ILE A 155 -1.41 -12.93 -8.91
N SER A 156 -0.47 -11.99 -9.12
CA SER A 156 0.16 -11.79 -10.43
C SER A 156 0.86 -13.06 -10.94
N ASN A 157 1.64 -13.73 -10.09
CA ASN A 157 2.35 -14.94 -10.47
C ASN A 157 1.39 -16.09 -10.80
N ASP A 158 0.31 -16.25 -10.02
CA ASP A 158 -0.72 -17.24 -10.33
C ASP A 158 -1.35 -16.95 -11.70
N LEU A 159 -1.79 -15.72 -11.97
CA LEU A 159 -2.39 -15.35 -13.25
C LEU A 159 -1.45 -15.65 -14.43
N ARG A 160 -0.14 -15.38 -14.28
CA ARG A 160 0.87 -15.69 -15.30
C ARG A 160 1.05 -17.19 -15.51
N LEU A 161 1.02 -17.98 -14.43
CA LEU A 161 1.13 -19.43 -14.48
C LEU A 161 -0.11 -20.05 -15.14
N LEU A 162 -1.30 -19.64 -14.68
CA LEU A 162 -2.58 -20.12 -15.21
C LEU A 162 -2.77 -19.76 -16.69
N SER A 163 -2.29 -18.58 -17.11
CA SER A 163 -2.35 -18.14 -18.51
C SER A 163 -1.16 -18.60 -19.36
N SER A 164 -0.24 -19.40 -18.82
CA SER A 164 0.95 -19.84 -19.57
C SER A 164 0.55 -20.73 -20.75
N GLY A 165 1.11 -20.48 -21.94
CA GLY A 165 0.68 -21.10 -23.19
C GLY A 165 1.30 -20.44 -24.42
N SER A 166 0.83 -20.65 -25.66
CA SER A 166 -0.44 -21.28 -26.08
C SER A 166 -0.40 -22.80 -26.28
N LYS A 167 0.80 -23.41 -26.25
CA LYS A 167 1.02 -24.86 -26.28
C LYS A 167 2.09 -25.21 -25.25
N GLY A 168 1.87 -26.25 -24.46
CA GLY A 168 2.85 -26.73 -23.45
C GLY A 168 2.92 -25.94 -22.14
N GLY A 169 2.00 -24.99 -21.92
CA GLY A 169 1.77 -24.36 -20.62
C GLY A 169 0.51 -24.89 -19.95
N ALA A 170 0.08 -24.25 -18.84
CA ALA A 170 -1.14 -24.65 -18.13
C ALA A 170 -2.42 -24.33 -18.93
N GLY A 171 -2.50 -23.15 -19.53
CA GLY A 171 -3.62 -22.74 -20.40
C GLY A 171 -5.00 -22.79 -19.75
N GLU A 172 -5.09 -22.54 -18.45
CA GLU A 172 -6.36 -22.64 -17.70
C GLU A 172 -7.22 -21.38 -17.78
N ILE A 173 -6.60 -20.23 -18.05
CA ILE A 173 -7.30 -18.95 -18.26
C ILE A 173 -6.70 -18.21 -19.45
N GLU A 174 -7.50 -17.33 -20.04
CA GLU A 174 -7.04 -16.38 -21.06
C GLU A 174 -7.03 -14.96 -20.49
N LEU A 175 -5.89 -14.27 -20.64
CA LEU A 175 -5.76 -12.87 -20.26
C LEU A 175 -6.01 -11.96 -21.48
N PRO A 176 -6.63 -10.78 -21.28
CA PRO A 176 -6.76 -9.79 -22.35
C PRO A 176 -5.42 -9.44 -23.01
N GLN A 177 -5.42 -9.39 -24.34
CA GLN A 177 -4.22 -9.09 -25.12
C GLN A 177 -3.96 -7.59 -25.12
N MET A 178 -3.04 -7.13 -24.25
CA MET A 178 -2.76 -5.69 -24.09
C MET A 178 -1.73 -5.14 -25.08
N GLN A 179 -0.85 -5.99 -25.60
CA GLN A 179 0.15 -5.63 -26.60
C GLN A 179 0.71 -6.87 -27.31
N ALA A 180 1.34 -6.67 -28.48
CA ALA A 180 2.09 -7.72 -29.15
C ALA A 180 3.25 -8.19 -28.26
N GLY A 181 3.34 -9.50 -28.03
CA GLY A 181 4.33 -10.10 -27.12
C GLY A 181 5.71 -10.29 -27.76
N SER A 182 5.80 -10.27 -29.09
CA SER A 182 7.07 -10.36 -29.80
C SER A 182 6.95 -9.87 -31.24
N THR A 183 7.99 -9.19 -31.73
CA THR A 183 8.09 -8.74 -33.12
C THR A 183 8.40 -9.87 -34.10
N ILE A 184 8.93 -11.01 -33.63
CA ILE A 184 9.32 -12.16 -34.48
C ILE A 184 8.32 -13.32 -34.45
N MET A 185 7.48 -13.41 -33.42
CA MET A 185 6.48 -14.47 -33.28
C MET A 185 5.08 -13.89 -33.48
N PRO A 186 4.50 -13.97 -34.70
CA PRO A 186 3.14 -13.52 -34.97
C PRO A 186 2.15 -14.16 -34.01
N GLY A 187 1.28 -13.35 -33.41
CA GLY A 187 0.22 -13.81 -32.50
C GLY A 187 0.69 -14.15 -31.08
N LYS A 188 1.98 -14.04 -30.75
CA LYS A 188 2.43 -14.20 -29.35
C LYS A 188 1.95 -13.03 -28.50
N VAL A 189 1.38 -13.33 -27.33
CA VAL A 189 0.93 -12.35 -26.33
C VAL A 189 1.55 -12.69 -24.98
N ASN A 190 2.04 -11.68 -24.26
CA ASN A 190 2.64 -11.83 -22.93
C ASN A 190 1.70 -11.25 -21.85
N PRO A 191 1.73 -11.79 -20.61
CA PRO A 191 0.93 -11.29 -19.49
C PRO A 191 1.55 -10.03 -18.86
N VAL A 192 1.68 -8.97 -19.67
CA VAL A 192 2.48 -7.77 -19.30
C VAL A 192 1.91 -6.98 -18.12
N ILE A 193 0.58 -7.04 -17.90
CA ILE A 193 -0.05 -6.37 -16.76
C ILE A 193 0.32 -7.08 -15.45
N PRO A 194 0.12 -8.41 -15.29
CA PRO A 194 0.69 -9.14 -14.17
C PRO A 194 2.19 -8.91 -13.98
N GLU A 195 3.00 -8.93 -15.04
CA GLU A 195 4.45 -8.67 -14.94
C GLU A 195 4.77 -7.30 -14.33
N MET A 196 4.06 -6.25 -14.76
CA MET A 196 4.19 -4.90 -14.20
C MET A 196 3.80 -4.88 -12.72
N ILE A 197 2.68 -5.52 -12.35
CA ILE A 197 2.26 -5.62 -10.94
C ILE A 197 3.34 -6.33 -10.10
N GLY A 198 3.96 -7.38 -10.64
CA GLY A 198 5.06 -8.07 -9.96
C GLY A 198 6.26 -7.16 -9.72
N GLN A 199 6.65 -6.36 -10.71
CA GLN A 199 7.75 -5.39 -10.58
C GLN A 199 7.44 -4.29 -9.56
N VAL A 200 6.22 -3.75 -9.60
CA VAL A 200 5.76 -2.74 -8.63
C VAL A 200 5.75 -3.33 -7.22
N GLY A 201 5.24 -4.55 -7.04
CA GLY A 201 5.23 -5.24 -5.75
C GLY A 201 6.64 -5.39 -5.16
N MET A 202 7.60 -5.86 -5.97
CA MET A 202 9.01 -5.95 -5.55
C MET A 202 9.61 -4.58 -5.20
N ARG A 203 9.27 -3.53 -5.95
CA ARG A 203 9.74 -2.17 -5.66
C ARG A 203 9.23 -1.66 -4.32
N VAL A 204 7.97 -1.92 -3.98
CA VAL A 204 7.40 -1.54 -2.67
C VAL A 204 8.11 -2.28 -1.54
N MET A 205 8.39 -3.58 -1.69
CA MET A 205 9.14 -4.36 -0.69
C MET A 205 10.56 -3.81 -0.48
N ALA A 206 11.25 -3.41 -1.55
CA ALA A 206 12.57 -2.78 -1.46
C ALA A 206 12.51 -1.41 -0.77
N ASN A 207 11.48 -0.60 -1.07
CA ASN A 207 11.27 0.68 -0.42
C ASN A 207 10.98 0.50 1.09
N ASP A 208 10.23 -0.52 1.48
CA ASP A 208 9.95 -0.84 2.89
C ASP A 208 11.22 -1.12 3.68
N TYR A 209 12.16 -1.87 3.08
CA TYR A 209 13.46 -2.09 3.68
C TYR A 209 14.23 -0.77 3.86
N ALA A 210 14.24 0.09 2.83
CA ALA A 210 14.90 1.39 2.94
C ALA A 210 14.27 2.27 4.02
N ILE A 211 12.93 2.35 4.10
CA ILE A 211 12.21 3.11 5.13
C ILE A 211 12.53 2.58 6.53
N THR A 212 12.55 1.26 6.70
CA THR A 212 12.90 0.60 7.96
C THR A 212 14.33 0.94 8.39
N MET A 213 15.28 0.85 7.46
CA MET A 213 16.69 1.17 7.73
C MET A 213 16.88 2.64 8.06
N VAL A 214 16.25 3.54 7.30
CA VAL A 214 16.30 4.99 7.58
C VAL A 214 15.78 5.26 8.99
N GLN A 215 14.58 4.78 9.34
CA GLN A 215 14.01 4.98 10.67
C GLN A 215 14.91 4.44 11.78
N GLY A 216 15.47 3.24 11.62
CA GLY A 216 16.37 2.64 12.62
C GLY A 216 17.74 3.33 12.72
N SER A 217 18.13 4.10 11.70
CA SER A 217 19.40 4.85 11.66
C SER A 217 19.27 6.32 12.07
N LEU A 218 18.05 6.81 12.32
CA LEU A 218 17.84 8.14 12.86
C LEU A 218 18.46 8.21 14.26
N ASN A 219 19.57 8.92 14.40
CA ASN A 219 20.18 9.18 15.69
C ASN A 219 19.19 9.96 16.55
N SER A 220 18.76 9.36 17.66
CA SER A 220 17.60 9.73 18.48
C SER A 220 17.75 11.02 19.31
N THR A 221 18.70 11.88 18.98
CA THR A 221 18.80 13.24 19.51
C THR A 221 18.11 14.19 18.55
N PRO A 222 17.43 15.26 19.01
CA PRO A 222 16.66 16.16 18.15
C PRO A 222 17.53 17.08 17.26
N LEU A 223 18.70 16.62 16.83
CA LEU A 223 19.54 17.27 15.83
C LEU A 223 19.50 16.47 14.53
N CYS A 224 18.96 17.14 13.51
CA CYS A 224 19.19 16.92 12.09
C CYS A 224 18.52 15.70 11.43
N LEU A 225 17.28 15.91 11.00
CA LEU A 225 16.77 15.34 9.75
C LEU A 225 17.20 16.26 8.59
N LEU A 226 18.42 16.06 8.08
CA LEU A 226 18.78 16.35 6.68
C LEU A 226 19.56 15.15 6.16
#